data_AF-A0A5D4SK73-F1
#
_entry.id   AF-A0A5D4SK73-F1
#
_cell.length_a   1.000
_cell.length_b   1.000
_cell.length_c   1.000
_cell.angle_alpha   90.00
_cell.angle_beta   90.00
_cell.angle_gamma   90.00
#
_symmetry.space_group_name_H-M   'P 1'
#
loop_
_entity.id
_entity.type
_entity.pdbx_description
1 polymer ?
#
loop_
_entity_poly.entity_id
_entity_poly.type
_entity_poly.pdbx_seq_one_letter_code
_entity_poly.pdbx_strand_id
1 'polypeptide(L)'
;MKRRLKKKIENRYNILKEAERQKHKRKGKRCIQYELIPMGEVDKFIMLNDEITPDYPNATHWLLDVYHWKMNDIYQVRVYPCSKCGGSPTKSPVRMIFCSENVFERVVEDMRKDKFWDADY
;
A
#
# COMPACT_ATOMS: atom_id res chain seq x y z
N MET A 1 30.29 -3.02 6.07
CA MET A 1 29.46 -1.80 6.30
C MET A 1 28.38 -1.52 5.20
N LYS A 2 28.35 -2.21 4.06
CA LYS A 2 27.50 -1.86 2.89
C LYS A 2 26.00 -2.26 2.97
N ARG A 3 25.65 -3.38 3.61
CA ARG A 3 24.25 -3.89 3.63
C ARG A 3 23.26 -3.03 4.40
N ARG A 4 23.68 -2.47 5.56
CA ARG A 4 22.81 -1.63 6.41
C ARG A 4 22.45 -0.30 5.76
N LEU A 5 23.40 0.32 5.04
CA LEU A 5 23.17 1.55 4.27
C LEU A 5 22.23 1.29 3.09
N LYS A 6 22.46 0.21 2.32
CA LYS A 6 21.58 -0.20 1.23
C LYS A 6 20.13 -0.43 1.70
N LYS A 7 19.95 -1.18 2.80
CA LYS A 7 18.64 -1.41 3.41
C LYS A 7 17.94 -0.13 3.91
N LYS A 8 18.70 0.86 4.39
CA LYS A 8 18.17 2.18 4.80
C LYS A 8 17.68 3.00 3.59
N ILE A 9 18.38 2.91 2.46
CA ILE A 9 17.99 3.58 1.21
C ILE A 9 16.73 2.92 0.64
N GLU A 10 16.67 1.60 0.66
CA GLU A 10 15.52 0.83 0.15
C GLU A 10 14.28 0.88 1.06
N ASN A 11 14.42 1.24 2.34
CA ASN A 11 13.32 1.44 3.30
C ASN A 11 13.31 2.88 3.82
N ARG A 12 13.46 3.84 2.90
CA ARG A 12 13.56 5.27 3.24
C ARG A 12 12.34 5.79 3.97
N TYR A 13 11.17 5.23 3.67
CA TYR A 13 9.88 5.64 4.24
C TYR A 13 9.23 4.51 5.02
N ASN A 14 8.46 4.88 6.05
CA ASN A 14 7.64 3.93 6.81
C ASN A 14 6.17 4.32 6.65
N ILE A 15 5.51 3.68 5.69
CA ILE A 15 4.13 4.01 5.28
C ILE A 15 3.14 3.50 6.33
N LEU A 16 3.43 2.37 7.00
CA LEU A 16 2.58 1.86 8.09
C LEU A 16 2.48 2.88 9.24
N LYS A 17 3.63 3.38 9.72
CA LYS A 17 3.64 4.43 10.76
C LYS A 17 2.98 5.72 10.28
N GLU A 18 3.06 6.02 8.98
CA GLU A 18 2.35 7.16 8.41
C GLU A 18 0.84 6.95 8.47
N ALA A 19 0.33 5.79 8.03
CA ALA A 19 -1.09 5.44 8.10
C ALA A 19 -1.64 5.47 9.54
N GLU A 20 -0.91 4.88 10.49
CA GLU A 20 -1.20 4.95 11.93
C GLU A 20 -1.35 6.40 12.41
N ARG A 21 -0.36 7.25 12.11
CA ARG A 21 -0.38 8.67 12.48
C ARG A 21 -1.58 9.39 11.87
N GLN A 22 -1.90 9.11 10.61
CA GLN A 22 -3.01 9.74 9.88
C GLN A 22 -4.37 9.32 10.44
N LYS A 23 -4.52 8.08 10.92
CA LYS A 23 -5.74 7.59 11.58
C LYS A 23 -6.06 8.38 12.86
N HIS A 24 -5.02 8.74 13.62
CA HIS A 24 -5.14 9.49 14.88
C HIS A 24 -5.25 11.02 14.72
N LYS A 25 -5.08 11.57 13.51
CA LYS A 25 -5.20 13.02 13.32
C LYS A 25 -6.62 13.51 13.59
N ARG A 26 -6.71 14.68 14.24
CA ARG A 26 -7.99 15.36 14.51
C ARG A 26 -8.45 16.28 13.38
N LYS A 27 -7.53 16.77 12.52
CA LYS A 27 -7.80 17.73 11.43
C LYS A 27 -7.08 17.32 10.14
N GLY A 28 -7.62 17.70 8.98
CA GLY A 28 -7.06 17.42 7.65
C GLY A 28 -7.53 16.11 7.02
N LYS A 29 -6.82 15.64 5.98
CA LYS A 29 -7.05 14.33 5.35
C LYS A 29 -6.73 13.22 6.35
N ARG A 30 -7.69 12.33 6.60
CA ARG A 30 -7.58 11.24 7.58
C ARG A 30 -7.69 9.90 6.89
N CYS A 31 -6.81 8.99 7.28
CA CYS A 31 -6.97 7.57 6.97
C CYS A 31 -8.11 7.03 7.85
N ILE A 32 -9.11 6.42 7.24
CA ILE A 32 -10.24 5.79 7.94
C ILE A 32 -9.78 4.43 8.48
N GLN A 33 -9.20 3.63 7.60
CA GLN A 33 -8.76 2.27 7.87
C GLN A 33 -7.51 1.96 7.06
N TYR A 34 -6.68 1.08 7.59
CA TYR A 34 -5.54 0.52 6.89
C TYR A 34 -5.40 -0.95 7.27
N GLU A 35 -4.75 -1.72 6.40
CA GLU A 35 -4.47 -3.14 6.60
C GLU A 35 -3.09 -3.45 6.04
N LEU A 36 -2.34 -4.33 6.72
CA LEU A 36 -1.07 -4.84 6.24
C LEU A 36 -1.22 -6.34 5.96
N ILE A 37 -1.04 -6.73 4.70
CA ILE A 37 -1.29 -8.09 4.22
C ILE A 37 0.01 -8.65 3.63
N PRO A 38 0.41 -9.89 3.94
CA PRO A 38 1.49 -10.54 3.21
C PRO A 38 1.19 -10.59 1.71
N MET A 39 2.19 -10.32 0.87
CA MET A 39 2.05 -10.51 -0.57
C MET A 39 1.90 -12.00 -0.86
N GLY A 40 0.94 -12.36 -1.71
CA GLY A 40 0.87 -13.70 -2.25
C GLY A 40 2.02 -13.98 -3.23
N GLU A 41 2.20 -15.25 -3.57
CA GLU A 41 3.33 -15.69 -4.37
C GLU A 41 3.19 -15.25 -5.83
N VAL A 42 1.97 -15.28 -6.36
CA VAL A 42 1.66 -14.85 -7.73
C VAL A 42 1.83 -13.34 -7.85
N ASP A 43 1.26 -12.57 -6.93
CA ASP A 43 1.39 -11.11 -6.91
C ASP A 43 2.85 -10.66 -6.85
N LYS A 44 3.65 -11.35 -6.04
CA LYS A 44 5.08 -11.09 -5.91
C LYS A 44 5.84 -11.46 -7.17
N PHE A 45 5.50 -12.58 -7.81
CA PHE A 45 6.12 -12.99 -9.07
C PHE A 45 5.82 -11.98 -10.18
N ILE A 46 4.57 -11.53 -10.32
CA ILE A 46 4.18 -10.53 -11.32
C ILE A 46 4.93 -9.23 -11.07
N MET A 47 4.95 -8.72 -9.82
CA MET A 47 5.63 -7.48 -9.49
C MET A 47 7.14 -7.51 -9.79
N LEU A 48 7.81 -8.66 -9.64
CA LEU A 48 9.24 -8.79 -9.94
C LEU A 48 9.55 -8.87 -11.44
N ASN A 49 8.58 -9.29 -12.25
CA ASN A 49 8.73 -9.42 -13.70
C ASN A 49 8.11 -8.23 -14.47
N ASP A 50 7.40 -7.33 -13.79
CA ASP A 50 6.86 -6.13 -14.39
C ASP A 50 7.97 -5.08 -14.62
N GLU A 51 8.18 -4.71 -15.88
CA GLU A 51 9.18 -3.71 -16.28
C GLU A 51 8.72 -2.27 -16.02
N ILE A 52 7.42 -2.07 -15.75
CA ILE A 52 6.80 -0.74 -15.57
C ILE A 52 6.82 -0.32 -14.09
N THR A 53 6.50 -1.24 -13.18
CA THR A 53 6.47 -0.95 -11.75
C THR A 53 7.88 -0.65 -11.23
N PRO A 54 8.08 0.42 -10.44
CA PRO A 54 9.37 0.70 -9.82
C PRO A 54 9.89 -0.47 -8.99
N ASP A 55 11.21 -0.63 -8.90
CA ASP A 55 11.79 -1.74 -8.14
C ASP A 55 11.52 -1.62 -6.63
N TYR A 56 10.96 -2.69 -6.05
CA TYR A 56 10.68 -2.83 -4.61
C TYR A 56 11.38 -4.07 -4.03
N PRO A 57 12.72 -4.04 -3.89
CA PRO A 57 13.53 -5.24 -3.64
C PRO A 57 13.28 -5.91 -2.27
N ASN A 58 12.65 -5.18 -1.32
CA ASN A 58 12.33 -5.70 0.02
C ASN A 58 10.82 -5.81 0.28
N ALA A 59 9.99 -5.65 -0.76
CA ALA A 59 8.55 -5.76 -0.61
C ALA A 59 8.16 -7.22 -0.34
N THR A 60 7.39 -7.38 0.72
CA THR A 60 6.87 -8.66 1.21
C THR A 60 5.42 -8.56 1.64
N HIS A 61 4.90 -7.35 1.79
CA HIS A 61 3.56 -7.05 2.26
C HIS A 61 2.95 -5.92 1.43
N TRP A 62 1.64 -6.00 1.22
CA TRP A 62 0.80 -4.91 0.79
C TRP A 62 0.34 -4.13 2.01
N LEU A 63 0.56 -2.81 2.00
CA LEU A 63 -0.14 -1.90 2.90
C LEU A 63 -1.25 -1.24 2.10
N LEU A 64 -2.48 -1.38 2.58
CA LEU A 64 -3.64 -0.70 2.05
C LEU A 64 -4.07 0.36 3.06
N ASP A 65 -4.45 1.54 2.56
CA ASP A 65 -5.15 2.53 3.37
C ASP A 65 -6.32 3.15 2.60
N VAL A 66 -7.31 3.65 3.33
CA VAL A 66 -8.49 4.30 2.73
C VAL A 66 -8.73 5.68 3.33
N TYR A 67 -9.04 6.63 2.44
CA TYR A 67 -9.36 8.01 2.75
C TYR A 67 -10.73 8.37 2.19
N HIS A 68 -11.51 9.17 2.91
CA HIS A 68 -12.75 9.74 2.39
C HIS A 68 -12.57 11.23 2.09
N TRP A 69 -12.85 11.59 0.84
CA TRP A 69 -12.78 12.94 0.32
C TRP A 69 -14.17 13.56 0.36
N LYS A 70 -14.51 14.16 1.49
CA LYS A 70 -15.81 14.85 1.71
C LYS A 70 -16.21 15.84 0.61
N MET A 71 -15.21 16.45 -0.04
CA MET A 71 -15.32 17.29 -1.25
C MET A 71 -16.35 16.78 -2.26
N ASN A 72 -16.09 15.54 -2.65
CA ASN A 72 -16.67 14.90 -3.83
C ASN A 72 -17.41 13.62 -3.45
N ASP A 73 -17.49 13.32 -2.15
CA ASP A 73 -17.98 12.07 -1.59
C ASP A 73 -17.34 10.81 -2.20
N ILE A 74 -16.00 10.83 -2.31
CA ILE A 74 -15.22 9.75 -2.92
C ILE A 74 -14.33 9.08 -1.88
N TYR A 75 -14.33 7.75 -1.86
CA TYR A 75 -13.35 6.93 -1.17
C TYR A 75 -12.14 6.71 -2.08
N GLN A 76 -10.95 6.88 -1.50
CA GLN A 76 -9.68 6.61 -2.16
C GLN A 76 -8.98 5.50 -1.38
N VAL A 77 -8.89 4.32 -1.99
CA VAL A 77 -8.04 3.23 -1.49
C VAL A 77 -6.68 3.34 -2.15
N ARG A 78 -5.60 3.27 -1.36
CA ARG A 78 -4.23 3.34 -1.86
C ARG A 78 -3.48 2.09 -1.46
N VAL A 79 -2.73 1.55 -2.39
CA VAL A 79 -1.99 0.29 -2.23
C VAL A 79 -0.51 0.58 -2.32
N TYR A 80 0.25 0.07 -1.35
CA TYR A 80 1.69 0.25 -1.26
C TYR A 80 2.42 -1.08 -1.11
N PRO A 81 3.40 -1.38 -1.96
CA PRO A 81 4.36 -2.44 -1.68
C PRO A 81 5.32 -1.99 -0.57
N CYS A 82 5.46 -2.83 0.44
CA CYS A 82 6.32 -2.56 1.59
C CYS A 82 6.86 -3.83 2.23
N SER A 83 7.83 -3.66 3.13
CA SER A 83 8.28 -4.72 4.01
C SER A 83 7.25 -4.99 5.13
N LYS A 84 7.39 -6.12 5.83
CA LYS A 84 6.59 -6.49 7.01
C LYS A 84 6.50 -5.44 8.13
N CYS A 85 7.37 -4.43 8.12
CA CYS A 85 7.36 -3.34 9.09
C CYS A 85 6.89 -2.01 8.48
N GLY A 86 6.28 -2.03 7.28
CA GLY A 86 5.82 -0.86 6.55
C GLY A 86 6.90 -0.07 5.83
N GLY A 87 8.13 -0.60 5.75
CA GLY A 87 9.25 0.06 5.07
C GLY A 87 9.10 0.01 3.55
N SER A 88 9.26 1.15 2.88
CA SER A 88 9.14 1.26 1.42
C SER A 88 10.16 2.28 0.88
N PRO A 89 10.66 2.12 -0.37
CA PRO A 89 11.56 3.08 -0.99
C PRO A 89 10.88 4.39 -1.38
N THR A 90 9.55 4.39 -1.56
CA THR A 90 8.75 5.58 -1.91
C THR A 90 7.58 5.79 -0.94
N LYS A 91 6.98 6.99 -1.00
CA LYS A 91 5.70 7.34 -0.34
C LYS A 91 4.52 7.30 -1.29
N SER A 92 4.76 7.06 -2.57
CA SER A 92 3.72 7.02 -3.59
C SER A 92 3.12 5.61 -3.64
N PRO A 93 1.79 5.48 -3.70
CA PRO A 93 1.16 4.19 -3.90
C PRO A 93 1.47 3.67 -5.31
N VAL A 94 1.52 2.34 -5.44
CA VAL A 94 1.61 1.70 -6.76
C VAL A 94 0.25 1.73 -7.47
N ARG A 95 -0.84 1.69 -6.70
CA ARG A 95 -2.21 1.75 -7.22
C ARG A 95 -3.10 2.61 -6.33
N MET A 96 -3.96 3.40 -6.97
CA MET A 96 -5.01 4.17 -6.31
C MET A 96 -6.34 3.83 -6.94
N ILE A 97 -7.32 3.49 -6.11
CA ILE A 97 -8.68 3.16 -6.52
C ILE A 97 -9.59 4.26 -5.97
N PHE A 98 -10.40 4.84 -6.85
CA PHE A 98 -11.36 5.89 -6.49
C PHE A 98 -12.77 5.34 -6.71
N CYS A 99 -13.59 5.36 -5.67
CA CYS A 99 -14.96 4.84 -5.73
C CYS A 99 -15.90 5.72 -4.90
N SER A 100 -17.18 5.77 -5.28
CA SER A 100 -18.24 6.43 -4.48
C SER A 100 -18.53 5.68 -3.18
N GLU A 101 -18.27 4.37 -3.16
CA GLU A 101 -18.49 3.51 -2.00
C GLU A 101 -17.16 3.06 -1.38
N ASN A 102 -17.20 2.70 -0.10
CA ASN A 102 -16.03 2.18 0.59
C ASN A 102 -15.75 0.72 0.19
N VAL A 103 -14.97 0.52 -0.86
CA VAL A 103 -14.58 -0.82 -1.36
C VAL A 103 -13.41 -1.44 -0.60
N PHE A 104 -12.94 -0.84 0.50
CA PHE A 104 -11.70 -1.24 1.18
C PHE A 104 -11.67 -2.73 1.57
N GLU A 105 -12.73 -3.25 2.19
CA GLU A 105 -12.78 -4.65 2.64
C GLU A 105 -12.74 -5.63 1.46
N ARG A 106 -13.43 -5.31 0.37
CA ARG A 106 -13.38 -6.11 -0.87
C ARG A 106 -11.96 -6.18 -1.43
N VAL A 107 -11.26 -5.04 -1.49
CA VAL A 107 -9.87 -4.99 -1.95
C VAL A 107 -8.96 -5.81 -1.03
N VAL A 108 -9.14 -5.72 0.29
CA VAL A 108 -8.39 -6.53 1.26
C VAL A 108 -8.61 -8.02 1.04
N GLU A 109 -9.84 -8.45 0.78
CA GLU A 109 -10.15 -9.86 0.54
C GLU A 109 -9.53 -10.38 -0.76
N ASP A 110 -9.56 -9.62 -1.84
CA ASP A 110 -8.97 -10.01 -3.11
C ASP A 110 -7.44 -10.10 -3.01
N MET A 111 -6.80 -9.19 -2.28
CA MET A 111 -5.37 -9.25 -1.99
C MET A 111 -4.99 -10.50 -1.20
N ARG A 112 -5.82 -10.88 -0.21
CA ARG A 112 -5.62 -12.13 0.55
C ARG A 112 -5.78 -13.37 -0.33
N LYS A 113 -6.47 -13.27 -1.46
CA LYS A 113 -6.64 -14.33 -2.46
C LYS A 113 -5.57 -14.29 -3.56
N ASP A 114 -4.54 -13.44 -3.43
CA ASP A 114 -3.44 -13.31 -4.41
C ASP A 114 -3.93 -12.85 -5.80
N LYS A 115 -4.88 -11.91 -5.81
CA LYS A 115 -5.53 -11.38 -7.03
C LYS A 115 -5.34 -9.88 -7.19
N PHE A 116 -4.25 -9.31 -6.68
CA PHE A 116 -4.07 -7.85 -6.73
C PHE A 116 -4.01 -7.33 -8.19
N TRP A 117 -3.28 -8.03 -9.04
CA TRP A 117 -3.07 -7.64 -10.43
C TRP A 117 -4.25 -7.98 -11.35
N ASP A 118 -5.08 -8.95 -10.97
CA ASP A 118 -6.23 -9.40 -11.74
C ASP A 118 -7.51 -8.60 -11.44
N ALA A 119 -7.52 -7.85 -10.34
CA ALA A 119 -8.72 -7.17 -9.90
C ALA A 119 -8.92 -5.84 -10.66
N ASP A 120 -10.05 -5.73 -11.35
CA ASP A 120 -10.57 -4.47 -11.89
C ASP A 120 -11.50 -3.80 -10.86
N TYR A 121 -11.14 -2.58 -10.45
CA TYR A 121 -11.87 -1.80 -9.45
C TYR A 121 -12.25 -0.43 -9.97
#